data_AF-A0AAU2Q9V4-F1
#
_entry.id   AF-A0AAU2Q9V4-F1
#
_cell.length_a   1.000
_cell.length_b   1.000
_cell.length_c   1.000
_cell.angle_alpha   90.00
_cell.angle_beta   90.00
_cell.angle_gamma   90.00
#
_symmetry.space_group_name_H-M   'P 1'
#
loop_
_entity.id
_entity.type
_entity.pdbx_description
1 polymer ?
#
loop_
_entity_poly.entity_id
_entity_poly.type
_entity_poly.pdbx_seq_one_letter_code
_entity_poly.pdbx_strand_id
1 'polypeptide(L)'
;MSTRSVGMDEAAAGLSAGARRWMGLHAAYLDSPAAHAELPVTPRVKALLQLAMLRRYWEKCAPSDPALAEVTKVVEHVWQRPDFPQLLTLDDRYARQFELMYAALAPAGAAADAPRAVLARLSAGNYLTPGRKPPFLHLEARFYADLAGAPHGFAPYEELYEASPLPRAATLAVADLDGCQVAHTLLYLSDFGLRDPLLPEGERARALRVVERLTDHCVALGDWDVAAKLLLAQYCLGADPLRTPSGAAALRMLAAAQAPDGAIPGRSATERLPADATPVEYFRKSYKVTLVVALVTLIVTGGRTDDPALTAATATATAIRETL
;
A
#
# COMPACT_ATOMS: atom_id res chain seq x y z
N MET A 1 11.14 -19.08 -21.73
CA MET A 1 10.09 -18.05 -21.93
C MET A 1 8.75 -18.63 -21.50
N SER A 2 8.29 -18.33 -20.28
CA SER A 2 7.00 -18.83 -19.76
C SER A 2 5.87 -18.04 -20.39
N THR A 3 5.00 -18.65 -21.21
CA THR A 3 3.86 -17.99 -21.84
C THR A 3 2.83 -17.60 -20.79
N ARG A 4 2.41 -16.34 -20.81
CA ARG A 4 1.36 -15.80 -19.92
C ARG A 4 0.05 -16.51 -20.25
N SER A 5 -0.54 -17.21 -19.29
CA SER A 5 -1.82 -17.90 -19.51
C SER A 5 -2.98 -16.92 -19.39
N VAL A 6 -3.90 -16.91 -20.36
CA VAL A 6 -5.11 -16.08 -20.36
C VAL A 6 -5.88 -16.17 -19.05
N GLY A 7 -5.97 -17.36 -18.44
CA GLY A 7 -6.66 -17.55 -17.16
C GLY A 7 -6.05 -16.80 -15.97
N MET A 8 -4.77 -16.40 -16.01
CA MET A 8 -4.17 -15.58 -14.94
C MET A 8 -4.52 -14.11 -15.07
N ASP A 9 -4.70 -13.62 -16.29
CA ASP A 9 -5.17 -12.25 -16.52
C ASP A 9 -6.61 -12.08 -16.11
N GLU A 10 -7.47 -13.06 -16.45
CA GLU A 10 -8.86 -13.10 -16.00
C GLU A 10 -8.96 -13.20 -14.48
N ALA A 11 -8.15 -14.06 -13.84
CA ALA A 11 -8.12 -14.17 -12.39
C ALA A 11 -7.68 -12.86 -11.71
N ALA A 12 -6.64 -12.19 -12.23
CA ALA A 12 -6.18 -10.91 -11.70
C ALA A 12 -7.23 -9.80 -11.89
N ALA A 13 -7.87 -9.74 -13.05
CA ALA A 13 -8.92 -8.77 -13.34
C ALA A 13 -10.16 -9.00 -12.47
N GLY A 14 -10.58 -10.25 -12.29
CA GLY A 14 -11.68 -10.64 -11.42
C GLY A 14 -11.42 -10.28 -9.96
N LEU A 15 -10.24 -10.64 -9.46
CA LEU A 15 -9.79 -10.31 -8.09
C LEU A 15 -9.78 -8.79 -7.86
N SER A 16 -9.19 -8.03 -8.79
CA SER A 16 -9.13 -6.57 -8.76
C SER A 16 -10.53 -5.95 -8.74
N ALA A 17 -11.39 -6.37 -9.67
CA ALA A 17 -12.74 -5.82 -9.79
C ALA A 17 -13.59 -6.15 -8.56
N GLY A 18 -13.48 -7.37 -8.02
CA GLY A 18 -14.16 -7.75 -6.78
C GLY A 18 -13.74 -6.88 -5.59
N ALA A 19 -12.43 -6.78 -5.34
CA ALA A 19 -11.91 -6.03 -4.21
C ALA A 19 -12.25 -4.54 -4.32
N ARG A 20 -12.11 -3.94 -5.51
CA ARG A 20 -12.48 -2.55 -5.79
C ARG A 20 -13.98 -2.28 -5.59
N ARG A 21 -14.85 -3.15 -6.10
CA ARG A 21 -16.31 -3.01 -5.85
C ARG A 21 -16.62 -3.02 -4.37
N TRP A 22 -16.04 -3.96 -3.62
CA TRP A 22 -16.21 -4.03 -2.17
C TRP A 22 -15.72 -2.76 -1.47
N MET A 23 -14.55 -2.25 -1.85
CA MET A 23 -14.02 -0.99 -1.30
C MET A 23 -14.94 0.20 -1.59
N GLY A 24 -15.47 0.33 -2.80
CA GLY A 24 -16.40 1.40 -3.16
C GLY A 24 -17.72 1.34 -2.36
N LEU A 25 -18.27 0.13 -2.17
CA LEU A 25 -19.51 -0.07 -1.42
C LEU A 25 -19.36 0.20 0.08
N HIS A 26 -18.20 -0.12 0.66
CA HIS A 26 -18.01 -0.10 2.11
C HIS A 26 -17.15 1.06 2.63
N ALA A 27 -16.58 1.90 1.76
CA ALA A 27 -15.77 3.05 2.17
C ALA A 27 -16.53 3.99 3.13
N ALA A 28 -17.78 4.31 2.83
CA ALA A 28 -18.60 5.23 3.62
C ALA A 28 -18.90 4.72 5.04
N TYR A 29 -18.83 3.39 5.26
CA TYR A 29 -19.02 2.84 6.61
C TYR A 29 -17.97 3.38 7.58
N LEU A 30 -16.70 3.58 7.17
CA LEU A 30 -15.63 4.07 8.04
C LEU A 30 -15.90 5.42 8.70
N ASP A 31 -16.76 6.23 8.11
CA ASP A 31 -17.14 7.55 8.63
C ASP A 31 -18.60 7.66 9.06
N SER A 32 -19.30 6.51 9.12
CA SER A 32 -20.69 6.45 9.53
C SER A 32 -20.86 6.55 11.06
N PRO A 33 -22.02 7.00 11.55
CA PRO A 33 -22.34 6.97 12.98
C PRO A 33 -22.21 5.57 13.60
N ALA A 34 -22.58 4.52 12.86
CA ALA A 34 -22.46 3.14 13.30
C ALA A 34 -20.98 2.75 13.53
N ALA A 35 -20.10 3.08 12.58
CA ALA A 35 -18.68 2.82 12.76
C ALA A 35 -18.05 3.64 13.88
N HIS A 36 -18.52 4.88 14.11
CA HIS A 36 -18.08 5.68 15.26
C HIS A 36 -18.46 5.04 16.61
N ALA A 37 -19.61 4.35 16.66
CA ALA A 37 -20.05 3.63 17.86
C ALA A 37 -19.34 2.28 18.05
N GLU A 38 -19.03 1.57 16.96
CA GLU A 38 -18.63 0.16 17.03
C GLU A 38 -17.14 -0.12 16.74
N LEU A 39 -16.47 0.78 16.01
CA LEU A 39 -15.06 0.59 15.64
C LEU A 39 -14.12 1.37 16.58
N PRO A 40 -13.03 0.74 17.05
CA PRO A 40 -12.00 1.46 17.79
C PRO A 40 -11.40 2.60 16.95
N VAL A 41 -11.18 3.76 17.57
CA VAL A 41 -10.79 4.99 16.88
C VAL A 41 -9.46 4.86 16.12
N THR A 42 -8.39 4.42 16.78
CA THR A 42 -7.05 4.34 16.16
C THR A 42 -7.01 3.42 14.92
N PRO A 43 -7.55 2.18 14.95
CA PRO A 43 -7.68 1.36 13.75
C PRO A 43 -8.54 1.99 12.64
N ARG A 44 -9.62 2.68 12.99
CA ARG A 44 -10.50 3.35 12.02
C ARG A 44 -9.79 4.52 11.32
N VAL A 45 -9.08 5.34 12.09
CA VAL A 45 -8.23 6.43 11.55
C VAL A 45 -7.17 5.86 10.59
N LYS A 46 -6.49 4.78 11.00
CA LYS A 46 -5.53 4.09 10.12
C LYS A 46 -6.18 3.61 8.82
N ALA A 47 -7.39 3.05 8.90
CA ALA A 47 -8.14 2.56 7.75
C ALA A 47 -8.50 3.70 6.76
N LEU A 48 -8.84 4.89 7.27
CA LEU A 48 -9.07 6.10 6.47
C LEU A 48 -7.80 6.60 5.77
N LEU A 49 -6.66 6.62 6.47
CA LEU A 49 -5.37 6.97 5.87
C LEU A 49 -4.95 5.98 4.77
N GLN A 50 -5.18 4.68 4.99
CA GLN A 50 -4.92 3.65 3.98
C GLN A 50 -5.89 3.75 2.80
N LEU A 51 -7.14 4.17 3.03
CA LEU A 51 -8.11 4.43 1.96
C LEU A 51 -7.66 5.59 1.07
N ALA A 52 -7.14 6.66 1.66
CA ALA A 52 -6.57 7.79 0.92
C ALA A 52 -5.36 7.36 0.07
N MET A 53 -4.53 6.44 0.58
CA MET A 53 -3.46 5.83 -0.20
C MET A 53 -3.99 5.03 -1.40
N LEU A 54 -5.00 4.17 -1.17
CA LEU A 54 -5.64 3.43 -2.27
C LEU A 54 -6.22 4.39 -3.31
N ARG A 55 -6.95 5.42 -2.89
CA ARG A 55 -7.53 6.46 -3.76
C ARG A 55 -6.48 7.09 -4.67
N ARG A 56 -5.31 7.45 -4.13
CA ARG A 56 -4.20 8.04 -4.89
C ARG A 56 -3.75 7.16 -6.06
N TYR A 57 -3.54 5.86 -5.82
CA TYR A 57 -3.11 4.96 -6.90
C TYR A 57 -4.26 4.59 -7.83
N TRP A 58 -5.48 4.55 -7.31
CA TRP A 58 -6.68 4.29 -8.12
C TRP A 58 -6.95 5.38 -9.14
N GLU A 59 -6.81 6.64 -8.75
CA GLU A 59 -6.88 7.77 -9.68
C GLU A 59 -5.83 7.69 -10.79
N LYS A 60 -4.61 7.21 -10.49
CA LYS A 60 -3.54 7.06 -11.49
C LYS A 60 -3.76 5.87 -12.43
N CYS A 61 -4.25 4.75 -11.91
CA CYS A 61 -4.31 3.50 -12.66
C CYS A 61 -5.66 3.25 -13.34
N ALA A 62 -6.75 3.80 -12.81
CA ALA A 62 -8.10 3.60 -13.32
C ALA A 62 -9.03 4.80 -12.98
N PRO A 63 -8.74 6.01 -13.49
CA PRO A 63 -9.51 7.22 -13.16
C PRO A 63 -10.99 7.14 -13.57
N SER A 64 -11.31 6.36 -14.61
CA SER A 64 -12.67 6.21 -15.13
C SER A 64 -13.53 5.20 -14.38
N ASP A 65 -13.01 4.58 -13.32
CA ASP A 65 -13.74 3.59 -12.53
C ASP A 65 -14.81 4.28 -11.65
N PRO A 66 -16.11 3.95 -11.80
CA PRO A 66 -17.16 4.58 -11.01
C PRO A 66 -17.01 4.37 -9.50
N ALA A 67 -16.42 3.25 -9.05
CA ALA A 67 -16.22 3.00 -7.62
C ALA A 67 -15.19 3.95 -6.97
N LEU A 68 -14.32 4.59 -7.77
CA LEU A 68 -13.38 5.61 -7.30
C LEU A 68 -14.10 6.86 -6.76
N ALA A 69 -15.26 7.21 -7.34
CA ALA A 69 -16.01 8.40 -6.92
C ALA A 69 -16.50 8.27 -5.47
N GLU A 70 -17.00 7.10 -5.08
CA GLU A 70 -17.45 6.83 -3.71
C GLU A 70 -16.30 6.89 -2.71
N VAL A 71 -15.15 6.30 -3.05
CA VAL A 71 -13.95 6.38 -2.22
C VAL A 71 -13.44 7.81 -2.09
N THR A 72 -13.40 8.56 -3.20
CA THR A 72 -12.94 9.96 -3.22
C THR A 72 -13.81 10.83 -2.34
N LYS A 73 -15.14 10.71 -2.45
CA LYS A 73 -16.10 11.44 -1.61
C LYS A 73 -15.84 11.25 -0.11
N VAL A 74 -15.57 10.01 0.32
CA VAL A 74 -15.28 9.71 1.73
C VAL A 74 -13.95 10.34 2.17
N VAL A 75 -12.90 10.20 1.38
CA VAL A 75 -11.57 10.76 1.70
C VAL A 75 -11.63 12.29 1.79
N GLU A 76 -12.27 12.95 0.81
CA GLU A 76 -12.45 14.41 0.82
C GLU A 76 -13.28 14.87 2.02
N HIS A 77 -14.39 14.21 2.31
CA HIS A 77 -15.22 14.55 3.46
C HIS A 77 -14.45 14.48 4.78
N VAL A 78 -13.68 13.40 4.98
CA VAL A 78 -12.87 13.19 6.19
C VAL A 78 -11.79 14.26 6.32
N TRP A 79 -11.17 14.69 5.22
CA TRP A 79 -10.13 15.74 5.27
C TRP A 79 -10.69 17.15 5.52
N GLN A 80 -11.95 17.41 5.22
CA GLN A 80 -12.62 18.70 5.50
C GLN A 80 -13.12 18.81 6.95
N ARG A 81 -13.07 17.73 7.72
CA ARG A 81 -13.54 17.72 9.10
C ARG A 81 -12.55 18.40 10.04
N PRO A 82 -12.97 19.42 10.81
CA PRO A 82 -12.09 20.15 11.69
C PRO A 82 -11.62 19.34 12.91
N ASP A 83 -12.31 18.25 13.23
CA ASP A 83 -11.99 17.32 14.33
C ASP A 83 -11.05 16.17 13.92
N PHE A 84 -10.86 15.94 12.61
CA PHE A 84 -10.07 14.80 12.14
C PHE A 84 -8.58 14.87 12.54
N PRO A 85 -7.89 16.03 12.46
CA PRO A 85 -6.49 16.12 12.91
C PRO A 85 -6.25 15.72 14.36
N GLN A 86 -7.21 15.97 15.25
CA GLN A 86 -7.15 15.62 16.67
C GLN A 86 -7.25 14.10 16.88
N LEU A 87 -7.98 13.39 16.00
CA LEU A 87 -8.08 11.93 16.06
C LEU A 87 -6.75 11.23 15.73
N LEU A 88 -5.87 11.89 14.97
CA LEU A 88 -4.57 11.36 14.59
C LEU A 88 -3.65 11.16 15.82
N THR A 89 -3.81 12.00 16.85
CA THR A 89 -2.91 12.04 18.00
C THR A 89 -3.41 11.30 19.23
N LEU A 90 -4.51 10.54 19.12
CA LEU A 90 -5.10 9.83 20.27
C LEU A 90 -4.23 8.64 20.76
N ASP A 91 -3.36 8.11 19.91
CA ASP A 91 -2.39 7.09 20.27
C ASP A 91 -0.97 7.60 19.94
N ASP A 92 -0.24 8.01 20.98
CA ASP A 92 1.11 8.59 20.88
C ASP A 92 2.08 7.71 20.08
N ARG A 93 1.86 6.38 20.06
CA ARG A 93 2.72 5.43 19.33
C ARG A 93 2.64 5.63 17.82
N TYR A 94 1.49 6.07 17.30
CA TYR A 94 1.23 6.24 15.88
C TYR A 94 1.03 7.69 15.45
N ALA A 95 0.85 8.61 16.40
CA ALA A 95 0.48 10.00 16.16
C ALA A 95 1.29 10.64 15.02
N ARG A 96 2.62 10.65 15.15
CA ARG A 96 3.50 11.29 14.16
C ARG A 96 3.47 10.61 12.78
N GLN A 97 3.27 9.30 12.74
CA GLN A 97 3.12 8.55 11.49
C GLN A 97 1.80 8.92 10.81
N PHE A 98 0.70 8.94 11.57
CA PHE A 98 -0.63 9.27 11.05
C PHE A 98 -0.73 10.73 10.60
N GLU A 99 -0.15 11.65 11.36
CA GLU A 99 0.02 13.05 10.99
C GLU A 99 0.75 13.21 9.65
N LEU A 100 1.86 12.50 9.46
CA LEU A 100 2.64 12.58 8.23
C LEU A 100 1.86 12.01 7.03
N MET A 101 1.19 10.87 7.21
CA MET A 101 0.30 10.29 6.20
C MET A 101 -0.85 11.25 5.86
N TYR A 102 -1.47 11.85 6.87
CA TYR A 102 -2.56 12.82 6.71
C TYR A 102 -2.15 14.01 5.85
N ALA A 103 -0.97 14.57 6.14
CA ALA A 103 -0.46 15.70 5.39
C ALA A 103 -0.08 15.32 3.94
N ALA A 104 0.55 14.16 3.75
CA ALA A 104 1.00 13.68 2.46
C ALA A 104 -0.15 13.25 1.52
N LEU A 105 -1.26 12.77 2.08
CA LEU A 105 -2.39 12.23 1.33
C LEU A 105 -3.58 13.19 1.23
N ALA A 106 -3.37 14.47 1.53
CA ALA A 106 -4.42 15.47 1.43
C ALA A 106 -4.94 15.61 -0.01
N PRO A 107 -6.26 15.53 -0.25
CA PRO A 107 -6.83 15.72 -1.58
C PRO A 107 -6.66 17.17 -2.05
N ALA A 108 -6.68 17.37 -3.37
CA ALA A 108 -6.68 18.71 -3.95
C ALA A 108 -7.91 19.49 -3.45
N GLY A 109 -7.72 20.67 -2.87
CA GLY A 109 -8.79 21.45 -2.27
C GLY A 109 -9.10 21.15 -0.80
N ALA A 110 -8.34 20.25 -0.13
CA ALA A 110 -8.32 20.21 1.33
C ALA A 110 -7.97 21.59 1.89
N ALA A 111 -8.57 21.98 3.03
CA ALA A 111 -8.25 23.24 3.71
C ALA A 111 -6.74 23.30 3.96
N ALA A 112 -6.02 24.08 3.15
CA ALA A 112 -4.57 23.96 3.00
C ALA A 112 -3.79 24.23 4.30
N ASP A 113 -4.45 24.85 5.28
CA ASP A 113 -3.85 25.23 6.55
C ASP A 113 -3.68 24.06 7.52
N ALA A 114 -4.60 23.09 7.56
CA ALA A 114 -4.51 21.98 8.52
C ALA A 114 -3.37 20.99 8.20
N PRO A 115 -3.24 20.43 6.98
CA PRO A 115 -2.07 19.65 6.58
C PRO A 115 -0.75 20.41 6.76
N ARG A 116 -0.70 21.69 6.39
CA ARG A 116 0.50 22.53 6.53
C ARG A 116 0.90 22.74 7.99
N ALA A 117 -0.08 22.97 8.88
CA ALA A 117 0.17 23.08 10.31
C ALA A 117 0.69 21.78 10.91
N VAL A 118 0.20 20.63 10.44
CA VAL A 118 0.71 19.31 10.83
C VAL A 118 2.18 19.14 10.41
N LEU A 119 2.54 19.46 9.17
CA LEU A 119 3.93 19.40 8.70
C LEU A 119 4.84 20.33 9.50
N ALA A 120 4.38 21.54 9.82
CA ALA A 120 5.14 22.49 10.64
C ALA A 120 5.44 21.92 12.04
N ARG A 121 4.46 21.26 12.68
CA ARG A 121 4.68 20.58 13.97
C ARG A 121 5.64 19.40 13.86
N LEU A 122 5.51 18.56 12.82
CA LEU A 122 6.39 17.42 12.61
C LEU A 122 7.84 17.86 12.39
N SER A 123 8.04 18.97 11.66
CA SER A 123 9.35 19.60 11.46
C SER A 123 9.92 20.13 12.78
N ALA A 124 9.15 20.94 13.52
CA ALA A 124 9.57 21.47 14.82
C ALA A 124 9.86 20.36 15.86
N GLY A 125 9.14 19.24 15.78
CA GLY A 125 9.30 18.07 16.63
C GLY A 125 10.42 17.10 16.21
N ASN A 126 11.26 17.47 15.22
CA ASN A 126 12.34 16.65 14.67
C ASN A 126 11.88 15.27 14.15
N TYR A 127 10.62 15.12 13.73
CA TYR A 127 10.14 13.85 13.19
C TYR A 127 10.62 13.61 11.76
N LEU A 128 10.85 14.70 11.01
CA LEU A 128 11.34 14.71 9.62
C LEU A 128 12.86 14.62 9.51
N THR A 129 13.54 14.13 10.55
CA THR A 129 14.98 13.86 10.55
C THR A 129 15.26 12.40 10.95
N PRO A 130 16.48 11.89 10.69
CA PRO A 130 16.87 10.54 11.11
C PRO A 130 16.86 10.45 12.64
N GLY A 131 15.81 9.86 13.20
CA GLY A 131 15.72 9.53 14.63
C GLY A 131 15.93 8.05 14.90
N ARG A 132 15.67 7.61 16.15
CA ARG A 132 15.61 6.18 16.51
C ARG A 132 14.37 5.53 15.91
N LYS A 133 14.47 5.07 14.66
CA LYS A 133 13.44 4.27 13.98
C LYS A 133 14.13 3.07 13.31
N PRO A 134 13.45 1.91 13.20
CA PRO A 134 13.90 0.85 12.31
C PRO A 134 14.06 1.36 10.86
N PRO A 135 14.99 0.82 10.07
CA PRO A 135 15.28 1.30 8.71
C PRO A 135 14.05 1.42 7.80
N PHE A 136 13.13 0.45 7.82
CA PHE A 136 11.93 0.51 6.98
C PHE A 136 10.98 1.66 7.35
N LEU A 137 10.97 2.10 8.62
CA LEU A 137 10.21 3.28 9.04
C LEU A 137 10.89 4.60 8.64
N HIS A 138 12.21 4.61 8.40
CA HIS A 138 12.86 5.75 7.75
C HIS A 138 12.46 5.84 6.28
N LEU A 139 12.37 4.71 5.57
CA LEU A 139 11.85 4.66 4.20
C LEU A 139 10.40 5.16 4.12
N GLU A 140 9.53 4.67 5.00
CA GLU A 140 8.14 5.13 5.07
C GLU A 140 8.04 6.63 5.35
N ALA A 141 8.73 7.11 6.40
CA ALA A 141 8.68 8.52 6.77
C ALA A 141 9.24 9.43 5.67
N ARG A 142 10.32 8.99 5.00
CA ARG A 142 10.83 9.72 3.85
C ARG A 142 9.81 9.75 2.72
N PHE A 143 9.25 8.60 2.35
CA PHE A 143 8.27 8.50 1.27
C PHE A 143 7.11 9.47 1.45
N TYR A 144 6.53 9.55 2.64
CA TYR A 144 5.45 10.49 2.90
C TYR A 144 5.92 11.95 2.99
N ALA A 145 7.15 12.21 3.47
CA ALA A 145 7.70 13.56 3.48
C ALA A 145 7.95 14.08 2.04
N ASP A 146 8.53 13.25 1.17
CA ASP A 146 8.67 13.53 -0.27
C ASP A 146 7.29 13.79 -0.90
N LEU A 147 6.31 12.92 -0.62
CA LEU A 147 4.95 13.06 -1.14
C LEU A 147 4.26 14.36 -0.67
N ALA A 148 4.50 14.77 0.58
CA ALA A 148 4.00 16.02 1.13
C ALA A 148 4.75 17.26 0.65
N GLY A 149 5.86 17.11 -0.10
CA GLY A 149 6.77 18.20 -0.44
C GLY A 149 7.43 18.85 0.78
N ALA A 150 7.56 18.12 1.88
CA ALA A 150 8.08 18.63 3.14
C ALA A 150 9.61 18.54 3.17
N PRO A 151 10.32 19.62 3.52
CA PRO A 151 11.77 19.55 3.77
C PRO A 151 12.07 18.55 4.88
N HIS A 152 13.09 17.71 4.68
CA HIS A 152 13.45 16.65 5.63
C HIS A 152 14.95 16.32 5.58
N GLY A 153 15.45 15.70 6.64
CA GLY A 153 16.85 15.27 6.78
C GLY A 153 17.11 13.79 6.51
N PHE A 154 16.13 13.03 5.99
CA PHE A 154 16.32 11.59 5.70
C PHE A 154 17.39 11.35 4.64
N ALA A 155 18.18 10.29 4.84
CA ALA A 155 19.21 9.83 3.90
C ALA A 155 18.61 9.45 2.52
N PRO A 156 19.40 9.46 1.43
CA PRO A 156 19.08 8.90 0.10
C PRO A 156 18.46 7.49 0.12
N TYR A 157 17.66 7.16 -0.90
CA TYR A 157 16.81 5.96 -0.89
C TYR A 157 17.69 4.71 -0.96
N GLU A 158 18.78 4.81 -1.71
CA GLU A 158 19.86 3.83 -1.80
C GLU A 158 20.48 3.55 -0.42
N GLU A 159 20.84 4.59 0.33
CA GLU A 159 21.39 4.42 1.69
C GLU A 159 20.38 3.79 2.66
N LEU A 160 19.11 4.19 2.57
CA LEU A 160 18.04 3.60 3.39
C LEU A 160 17.75 2.15 3.01
N TYR A 161 17.90 1.79 1.74
CA TYR A 161 17.82 0.41 1.27
C TYR A 161 18.98 -0.43 1.84
N GLU A 162 20.21 0.06 1.74
CA GLU A 162 21.40 -0.61 2.28
C GLU A 162 21.32 -0.82 3.80
N ALA A 163 20.74 0.15 4.52
CA ALA A 163 20.49 0.04 5.95
C ALA A 163 19.39 -0.98 6.31
N SER A 164 18.53 -1.35 5.36
CA SER A 164 17.43 -2.30 5.60
C SER A 164 17.92 -3.75 5.76
N PRO A 165 17.04 -4.68 6.19
CA PRO A 165 17.39 -6.10 6.24
C PRO A 165 17.55 -6.75 4.85
N LEU A 166 16.95 -6.18 3.80
CA LEU A 166 16.81 -6.82 2.50
C LEU A 166 18.13 -7.14 1.78
N PRO A 167 19.17 -6.27 1.75
CA PRO A 167 20.47 -6.61 1.19
C PRO A 167 21.08 -7.89 1.78
N ARG A 168 20.82 -8.14 3.07
CA ARG A 168 21.33 -9.29 3.83
C ARG A 168 20.37 -10.48 3.86
N ALA A 169 19.13 -10.32 3.41
CA ALA A 169 18.09 -11.33 3.56
C ALA A 169 18.33 -12.61 2.75
N ALA A 170 19.16 -12.55 1.69
CA ALA A 170 19.44 -13.70 0.83
C ALA A 170 20.06 -14.90 1.58
N THR A 171 20.83 -14.64 2.63
CA THR A 171 21.52 -15.67 3.43
C THR A 171 20.72 -16.18 4.62
N LEU A 172 19.58 -15.54 4.93
CA LEU A 172 18.75 -15.90 6.07
C LEU A 172 17.74 -16.99 5.71
N ALA A 173 17.32 -17.76 6.72
CA ALA A 173 16.21 -18.68 6.58
C ALA A 173 14.91 -17.89 6.38
N VAL A 174 13.98 -18.43 5.57
CA VAL A 174 12.74 -17.71 5.22
C VAL A 174 11.88 -17.42 6.46
N ALA A 175 11.91 -18.31 7.46
CA ALA A 175 11.17 -18.16 8.70
C ALA A 175 11.70 -17.01 9.59
N ASP A 176 12.94 -16.58 9.39
CA ASP A 176 13.56 -15.49 10.15
C ASP A 176 13.33 -14.12 9.49
N LEU A 177 12.69 -14.09 8.32
CA LEU A 177 12.42 -12.87 7.57
C LEU A 177 11.03 -12.33 7.88
N ASP A 178 10.93 -11.03 8.12
CA ASP A 178 9.66 -10.33 8.20
C ASP A 178 9.20 -9.93 6.79
N GLY A 179 8.24 -10.67 6.24
CA GLY A 179 7.68 -10.43 4.92
C GLY A 179 7.00 -9.06 4.78
N CYS A 180 6.44 -8.50 5.86
CA CYS A 180 5.89 -7.14 5.83
C CYS A 180 6.98 -6.10 5.71
N GLN A 181 8.09 -6.24 6.44
CA GLN A 181 9.22 -5.32 6.35
C GLN A 181 9.87 -5.36 4.96
N VAL A 182 10.12 -6.57 4.43
CA VAL A 182 10.67 -6.74 3.07
C VAL A 182 9.77 -6.09 2.03
N ALA A 183 8.46 -6.34 2.10
CA ALA A 183 7.53 -5.72 1.17
C ALA A 183 7.56 -4.19 1.33
N HIS A 184 7.33 -3.66 2.53
CA HIS A 184 7.27 -2.21 2.76
C HIS A 184 8.55 -1.48 2.29
N THR A 185 9.74 -2.05 2.50
CA THR A 185 10.99 -1.51 1.95
C THR A 185 10.89 -1.31 0.44
N LEU A 186 10.47 -2.33 -0.31
CA LEU A 186 10.36 -2.27 -1.76
C LEU A 186 9.23 -1.36 -2.25
N LEU A 187 8.08 -1.37 -1.57
CA LEU A 187 6.95 -0.51 -1.91
C LEU A 187 7.32 0.97 -1.76
N TYR A 188 7.93 1.38 -0.65
CA TYR A 188 8.34 2.79 -0.47
C TYR A 188 9.54 3.20 -1.33
N LEU A 189 10.48 2.28 -1.55
CA LEU A 189 11.63 2.52 -2.43
C LEU A 189 11.20 2.82 -3.87
N SER A 190 10.16 2.16 -4.36
CA SER A 190 9.68 2.26 -5.75
C SER A 190 8.44 3.12 -5.96
N ASP A 191 7.97 3.86 -4.94
CA ASP A 191 6.64 4.52 -5.00
C ASP A 191 5.54 3.56 -5.50
N PHE A 192 5.49 2.37 -4.88
CA PHE A 192 4.59 1.27 -5.22
C PHE A 192 4.69 0.85 -6.70
N GLY A 193 5.87 0.96 -7.31
CA GLY A 193 6.15 0.62 -8.70
C GLY A 193 6.04 1.79 -9.68
N LEU A 194 5.74 3.02 -9.24
CA LEU A 194 5.72 4.22 -10.09
C LEU A 194 7.10 4.88 -10.26
N ARG A 195 8.12 4.39 -9.54
CA ARG A 195 9.50 4.86 -9.63
C ARG A 195 10.44 3.67 -9.72
N ASP A 196 11.46 3.77 -10.56
CA ASP A 196 12.56 2.80 -10.58
C ASP A 196 13.26 2.81 -9.21
N PRO A 197 13.41 1.66 -8.51
CA PRO A 197 14.12 1.61 -7.25
C PRO A 197 15.63 1.89 -7.37
N LEU A 198 16.18 2.06 -8.59
CA LEU A 198 17.60 2.35 -8.87
C LEU A 198 18.58 1.31 -8.30
N LEU A 199 18.11 0.07 -8.13
CA LEU A 199 18.94 -1.03 -7.69
C LEU A 199 19.76 -1.60 -8.85
N PRO A 200 21.08 -1.87 -8.65
CA PRO A 200 21.88 -2.61 -9.61
C PRO A 200 21.21 -3.93 -10.00
N GLU A 201 21.40 -4.38 -11.24
CA GLU A 201 20.72 -5.57 -11.76
C GLU A 201 20.93 -6.83 -10.89
N GLY A 202 22.16 -7.06 -10.43
CA GLY A 202 22.48 -8.17 -9.53
C GLY A 202 21.79 -8.07 -8.16
N GLU A 203 21.61 -6.85 -7.67
CA GLU A 203 20.90 -6.55 -6.42
C GLU A 203 19.40 -6.80 -6.57
N ARG A 204 18.81 -6.27 -7.65
CA ARG A 204 17.41 -6.48 -8.02
C ARG A 204 17.08 -7.96 -8.16
N ALA A 205 17.92 -8.72 -8.85
CA ALA A 205 17.76 -10.16 -8.99
C ALA A 205 17.88 -10.91 -7.65
N ARG A 206 18.77 -10.46 -6.74
CA ARG A 206 18.90 -11.02 -5.39
C ARG A 206 17.67 -10.73 -4.54
N ALA A 207 17.20 -9.49 -4.53
CA ALA A 207 15.99 -9.09 -3.84
C ALA A 207 14.76 -9.86 -4.36
N LEU A 208 14.65 -10.05 -5.68
CA LEU A 208 13.55 -10.81 -6.28
C LEU A 208 13.51 -12.26 -5.77
N ARG A 209 14.66 -12.96 -5.73
CA ARG A 209 14.73 -14.32 -5.17
C ARG A 209 14.28 -14.40 -3.71
N VAL A 210 14.59 -13.37 -2.90
CA VAL A 210 14.12 -13.29 -1.51
C VAL A 210 12.60 -13.13 -1.47
N VAL A 211 12.06 -12.23 -2.29
CA VAL A 211 10.61 -11.98 -2.37
C VAL A 211 9.87 -13.23 -2.87
N GLU A 212 10.38 -13.94 -3.87
CA GLU A 212 9.76 -15.18 -4.38
C GLU A 212 9.72 -16.27 -3.30
N ARG A 213 10.83 -16.49 -2.57
CA ARG A 213 10.88 -17.44 -1.44
C ARG A 213 9.89 -17.08 -0.33
N LEU A 214 9.80 -15.80 0.03
CA LEU A 214 8.82 -15.34 1.01
C LEU A 214 7.39 -15.50 0.50
N THR A 215 7.16 -15.28 -0.79
CA THR A 215 5.85 -15.45 -1.42
C THR A 215 5.41 -16.91 -1.33
N ASP A 216 6.29 -17.85 -1.70
CA ASP A 216 6.00 -19.29 -1.58
C ASP A 216 5.73 -19.71 -0.13
N HIS A 217 6.49 -19.16 0.81
CA HIS A 217 6.28 -19.40 2.24
C HIS A 217 4.92 -18.90 2.72
N CYS A 218 4.54 -17.66 2.37
CA CYS A 218 3.23 -17.10 2.70
C CYS A 218 2.09 -17.88 2.05
N VAL A 219 2.26 -18.36 0.81
CA VAL A 219 1.29 -19.23 0.13
C VAL A 219 1.11 -20.54 0.89
N ALA A 220 2.20 -21.18 1.31
CA ALA A 220 2.15 -22.41 2.09
C ALA A 220 1.43 -22.24 3.45
N LEU A 221 1.59 -21.08 4.08
CA LEU A 221 0.91 -20.74 5.34
C LEU A 221 -0.53 -20.22 5.14
N GLY A 222 -0.94 -19.92 3.91
CA GLY A 222 -2.21 -19.27 3.64
C GLY A 222 -2.28 -17.82 4.14
N ASP A 223 -1.15 -17.09 4.22
CA ASP A 223 -1.10 -15.68 4.63
C ASP A 223 -1.45 -14.76 3.45
N TRP A 224 -2.70 -14.30 3.42
CA TRP A 224 -3.22 -13.48 2.34
C TRP A 224 -2.70 -12.05 2.38
N ASP A 225 -2.59 -11.46 3.58
CA ASP A 225 -2.17 -10.07 3.76
C ASP A 225 -0.72 -9.86 3.33
N VAL A 226 0.19 -10.77 3.68
CA VAL A 226 1.61 -10.66 3.31
C VAL A 226 1.84 -11.09 1.86
N ALA A 227 1.20 -12.17 1.39
CA ALA A 227 1.33 -12.60 0.00
C ALA A 227 0.89 -11.51 -0.99
N ALA A 228 -0.19 -10.78 -0.70
CA ALA A 228 -0.62 -9.66 -1.52
C ALA A 228 0.45 -8.55 -1.61
N LYS A 229 1.10 -8.19 -0.49
CA LYS A 229 2.16 -7.17 -0.52
C LYS A 229 3.40 -7.65 -1.28
N LEU A 230 3.75 -8.94 -1.14
CA LEU A 230 4.88 -9.53 -1.84
C LEU A 230 4.65 -9.63 -3.36
N LEU A 231 3.41 -9.83 -3.81
CA LEU A 231 3.04 -9.73 -5.23
C LEU A 231 3.40 -8.35 -5.81
N LEU A 232 3.02 -7.29 -5.11
CA LEU A 232 3.39 -5.94 -5.53
C LEU A 232 4.90 -5.72 -5.42
N ALA A 233 5.56 -6.28 -4.41
CA ALA A 233 7.02 -6.19 -4.29
C ALA A 233 7.76 -6.84 -5.48
N GLN A 234 7.25 -7.95 -6.04
CA GLN A 234 7.78 -8.51 -7.29
C GLN A 234 7.64 -7.53 -8.46
N TYR A 235 6.47 -6.89 -8.59
CA TYR A 235 6.24 -5.85 -9.60
C TYR A 235 7.16 -4.64 -9.43
N CYS A 236 7.36 -4.17 -8.19
CA CYS A 236 8.30 -3.09 -7.85
C CYS A 236 9.75 -3.38 -8.25
N LEU A 237 10.13 -4.66 -8.31
CA LEU A 237 11.45 -5.10 -8.77
C LEU A 237 11.54 -5.27 -10.30
N GLY A 238 10.47 -4.96 -11.04
CA GLY A 238 10.40 -5.10 -12.49
C GLY A 238 10.05 -6.51 -12.97
N ALA A 239 9.69 -7.42 -12.07
CA ALA A 239 9.17 -8.73 -12.47
C ALA A 239 7.69 -8.62 -12.85
N ASP A 240 7.24 -9.54 -13.71
CA ASP A 240 5.82 -9.76 -13.93
C ASP A 240 5.32 -10.82 -12.93
N PRO A 241 4.57 -10.44 -11.86
CA PRO A 241 4.10 -11.39 -10.86
C PRO A 241 3.07 -12.40 -11.40
N LEU A 242 2.50 -12.18 -12.59
CA LEU A 242 1.62 -13.16 -13.25
C LEU A 242 2.41 -14.24 -13.99
N ARG A 243 3.72 -14.05 -14.19
CA ARG A 243 4.61 -14.97 -14.91
C ARG A 243 5.63 -15.66 -14.02
N THR A 244 5.86 -15.13 -12.81
CA THR A 244 6.66 -15.82 -11.79
C THR A 244 5.83 -16.97 -11.20
N PRO A 245 6.43 -18.14 -10.94
CA PRO A 245 5.69 -19.26 -10.33
C PRO A 245 5.08 -18.92 -8.97
N SER A 246 5.84 -18.22 -8.11
CA SER A 246 5.42 -17.82 -6.77
C SER A 246 4.31 -16.76 -6.80
N GLY A 247 4.42 -15.78 -7.70
CA GLY A 247 3.39 -14.76 -7.88
C GLY A 247 2.09 -15.35 -8.43
N ALA A 248 2.17 -16.22 -9.43
CA ALA A 248 0.98 -16.91 -9.95
C ALA A 248 0.31 -17.79 -8.86
N ALA A 249 1.09 -18.41 -7.97
CA ALA A 249 0.56 -19.17 -6.84
C ALA A 249 -0.15 -18.27 -5.81
N ALA A 250 0.45 -17.14 -5.44
CA ALA A 250 -0.16 -16.17 -4.54
C ALA A 250 -1.45 -15.57 -5.11
N LEU A 251 -1.49 -15.26 -6.41
CA LEU A 251 -2.69 -14.76 -7.05
C LEU A 251 -3.82 -15.79 -7.02
N ARG A 252 -3.53 -17.06 -7.35
CA ARG A 252 -4.53 -18.14 -7.27
C ARG A 252 -5.06 -18.32 -5.85
N MET A 253 -4.19 -18.25 -4.84
CA MET A 253 -4.59 -18.31 -3.44
C MET A 253 -5.54 -17.16 -3.08
N LEU A 254 -5.21 -15.93 -3.46
CA LEU A 254 -6.05 -14.75 -3.18
C LEU A 254 -7.38 -14.81 -3.93
N ALA A 255 -7.38 -15.24 -5.20
CA ALA A 255 -8.60 -15.43 -5.98
C ALA A 255 -9.51 -16.51 -5.36
N ALA A 256 -8.95 -17.61 -4.87
CA ALA A 256 -9.71 -18.64 -4.17
C ALA A 256 -10.19 -18.19 -2.78
N ALA A 257 -9.50 -17.24 -2.14
CA ALA A 257 -9.89 -16.70 -0.85
C ALA A 257 -11.06 -15.71 -0.96
N GLN A 258 -11.13 -14.94 -2.05
CA GLN A 258 -12.11 -13.89 -2.27
C GLN A 258 -13.54 -14.42 -2.18
N ALA A 259 -14.35 -13.75 -1.34
CA ALA A 259 -15.77 -14.03 -1.20
C ALA A 259 -16.56 -13.47 -2.40
N PRO A 260 -17.81 -13.95 -2.65
CA PRO A 260 -18.60 -13.50 -3.79
C PRO A 260 -18.89 -11.99 -3.85
N ASP A 261 -18.89 -11.32 -2.69
CA ASP A 261 -19.05 -9.86 -2.58
C ASP A 261 -17.75 -9.07 -2.88
N GLY A 262 -16.63 -9.77 -3.05
CA GLY A 262 -15.32 -9.21 -3.38
C GLY A 262 -14.37 -9.06 -2.19
N ALA A 263 -14.81 -9.31 -0.96
CA ALA A 263 -13.95 -9.21 0.23
C ALA A 263 -12.95 -10.37 0.35
N ILE A 264 -11.82 -10.11 0.99
CA ILE A 264 -10.93 -11.13 1.53
C ILE A 264 -11.26 -11.32 3.01
N PRO A 265 -11.84 -12.47 3.43
CA PRO A 265 -12.51 -12.62 4.71
C PRO A 265 -11.56 -12.90 5.89
N GLY A 266 -10.47 -12.16 6.01
CA GLY A 266 -9.46 -12.33 7.07
C GLY A 266 -8.04 -12.01 6.62
N ARG A 267 -7.07 -12.24 7.52
CA ARG A 267 -5.64 -12.07 7.22
C ARG A 267 -5.00 -13.28 6.56
N SER A 268 -5.48 -14.45 6.94
CA SER A 268 -4.97 -15.74 6.51
C SER A 268 -6.10 -16.75 6.45
N ALA A 269 -5.80 -17.93 5.90
CA ALA A 269 -6.72 -19.07 5.93
C ALA A 269 -7.11 -19.47 7.36
N THR A 270 -6.18 -19.38 8.33
CA THR A 270 -6.45 -19.71 9.74
C THR A 270 -7.24 -18.63 10.47
N GLU A 271 -7.15 -17.37 10.03
CA GLU A 271 -7.93 -16.24 10.53
C GLU A 271 -9.19 -15.98 9.69
N ARG A 272 -9.58 -16.92 8.81
CA ARG A 272 -10.78 -16.79 8.00
C ARG A 272 -12.01 -16.68 8.89
N LEU A 273 -12.83 -15.68 8.64
CA LEU A 273 -14.08 -15.52 9.36
C LEU A 273 -15.08 -16.63 9.04
N PRO A 274 -15.85 -17.09 10.05
CA PRO A 274 -16.93 -18.03 9.83
C PRO A 274 -18.10 -17.35 9.10
N ALA A 275 -18.97 -18.17 8.50
CA ALA A 275 -20.08 -17.69 7.68
C ALA A 275 -21.17 -16.93 8.48
N ASP A 276 -21.20 -17.12 9.80
CA ASP A 276 -22.13 -16.49 10.74
C ASP A 276 -21.56 -15.26 11.46
N ALA A 277 -20.37 -14.80 11.06
CA ALA A 277 -19.77 -13.58 11.60
C ALA A 277 -20.73 -12.38 11.43
N THR A 278 -20.80 -11.52 12.45
CA THR A 278 -21.62 -10.31 12.35
C THR A 278 -21.08 -9.39 11.25
N PRO A 279 -21.92 -8.53 10.63
CA PRO A 279 -21.46 -7.60 9.59
C PRO A 279 -20.27 -6.72 10.01
N VAL A 280 -20.22 -6.33 11.29
CA VAL A 280 -19.17 -5.47 11.85
C VAL A 280 -17.87 -6.26 12.04
N GLU A 281 -17.92 -7.48 12.53
CA GLU A 281 -16.75 -8.37 12.58
C GLU A 281 -16.23 -8.67 11.18
N TYR A 282 -17.15 -8.94 10.24
CA TYR A 282 -16.85 -9.15 8.84
C TYR A 282 -16.09 -7.99 8.23
N PHE A 283 -16.63 -6.77 8.36
CA PHE A 283 -15.95 -5.57 7.90
C PHE A 283 -14.58 -5.40 8.57
N ARG A 284 -14.51 -5.50 9.90
CA ARG A 284 -13.28 -5.26 10.68
C ARG A 284 -12.12 -6.17 10.27
N LYS A 285 -12.39 -7.44 10.02
CA LYS A 285 -11.35 -8.41 9.66
C LYS A 285 -11.03 -8.40 8.17
N SER A 286 -12.01 -8.07 7.32
CA SER A 286 -11.84 -8.12 5.86
C SER A 286 -11.25 -6.83 5.28
N TYR A 287 -11.52 -5.67 5.90
CA TYR A 287 -11.24 -4.36 5.31
C TYR A 287 -9.78 -4.17 4.90
N LYS A 288 -8.84 -4.41 5.82
CA LYS A 288 -7.41 -4.16 5.57
C LYS A 288 -6.90 -4.99 4.39
N VAL A 289 -7.21 -6.28 4.37
CA VAL A 289 -6.67 -7.19 3.35
C VAL A 289 -7.36 -6.97 2.02
N THR A 290 -8.67 -6.70 2.02
CA THR A 290 -9.39 -6.33 0.81
C THR A 290 -8.84 -5.04 0.21
N LEU A 291 -8.53 -4.04 1.03
CA LEU A 291 -7.88 -2.79 0.59
C LEU A 291 -6.50 -3.06 -0.01
N VAL A 292 -5.67 -3.89 0.65
CA VAL A 292 -4.33 -4.26 0.14
C VAL A 292 -4.45 -5.00 -1.18
N VAL A 293 -5.38 -5.96 -1.31
CA VAL A 293 -5.61 -6.69 -2.56
C VAL A 293 -6.10 -5.76 -3.65
N ALA A 294 -7.04 -4.84 -3.36
CA ALA A 294 -7.49 -3.83 -4.31
C ALA A 294 -6.31 -2.99 -4.82
N LEU A 295 -5.47 -2.47 -3.91
CA LEU A 295 -4.29 -1.67 -4.26
C LEU A 295 -3.28 -2.44 -5.13
N VAL A 296 -2.89 -3.63 -4.66
CA VAL A 296 -1.89 -4.49 -5.31
C VAL A 296 -2.34 -4.85 -6.71
N THR A 297 -3.55 -5.38 -6.84
CA THR A 297 -4.06 -5.85 -8.13
C THR A 297 -4.32 -4.71 -9.08
N LEU A 298 -4.85 -3.58 -8.60
CA LEU A 298 -5.01 -2.35 -9.39
C LEU A 298 -3.69 -1.87 -9.99
N ILE A 299 -2.59 -1.85 -9.23
CA ILE A 299 -1.28 -1.44 -9.77
C ILE A 299 -0.74 -2.50 -10.73
N VAL A 300 -0.75 -3.77 -10.31
CA VAL A 300 -0.22 -4.89 -11.12
C VAL A 300 -0.98 -5.04 -12.44
N THR A 301 -2.29 -4.76 -12.49
CA THR A 301 -3.09 -4.82 -13.72
C THR A 301 -3.16 -3.48 -14.45
N GLY A 302 -3.15 -2.36 -13.75
CA GLY A 302 -3.32 -1.01 -14.28
C GLY A 302 -2.04 -0.41 -14.85
N GLY A 303 -0.86 -0.74 -14.31
CA GLY A 303 0.44 -0.42 -14.91
C GLY A 303 0.75 -1.18 -16.21
N ARG A 304 -0.29 -1.76 -16.84
CA ARG A 304 -0.24 -2.58 -18.05
C ARG A 304 -1.17 -2.09 -19.14
N THR A 305 -1.96 -1.04 -18.91
CA THR A 305 -2.54 -0.31 -20.03
C THR A 305 -1.39 0.37 -20.73
N ASP A 306 -1.22 0.12 -22.03
CA ASP A 306 -0.30 0.84 -22.94
C ASP A 306 -0.76 2.30 -23.09
N ASP A 307 -0.95 3.02 -21.98
CA ASP A 307 -1.31 4.42 -21.95
C ASP A 307 -0.02 5.24 -21.88
N PRO A 308 0.37 5.94 -22.96
CA PRO A 308 1.60 6.73 -23.04
C PRO A 308 1.71 7.79 -21.92
N ALA A 309 0.61 8.13 -21.25
CA ALA A 309 0.56 9.11 -20.17
C ALA A 309 1.35 8.68 -18.91
N LEU A 310 1.37 7.38 -18.57
CA LEU A 310 2.09 6.90 -17.38
C LEU A 310 3.62 6.87 -17.63
N THR A 311 4.01 6.47 -18.84
CA THR A 311 5.39 6.47 -19.31
C THR A 311 5.94 7.90 -19.44
N ALA A 312 5.11 8.85 -19.90
CA ALA A 312 5.48 10.26 -19.99
C ALA A 312 5.71 10.92 -18.62
N ALA A 313 4.86 10.65 -17.63
CA ALA A 313 5.04 11.16 -16.26
C ALA A 313 6.36 10.71 -15.61
N THR A 314 6.83 9.50 -15.98
CA THR A 314 8.10 8.95 -15.51
C THR A 314 9.29 9.60 -16.21
N ALA A 315 9.18 9.94 -17.50
CA ALA A 315 10.24 10.60 -18.26
C ALA A 315 10.39 12.10 -17.91
N THR A 316 9.29 12.81 -17.65
CA THR A 316 9.33 14.25 -17.34
C THR A 316 9.92 14.53 -15.95
N ALA A 317 9.73 13.62 -14.98
CA ALA A 317 10.31 13.76 -13.64
C ALA A 317 11.85 13.61 -13.64
N THR A 318 12.41 12.81 -14.55
CA THR A 318 13.87 12.65 -14.71
C THR A 318 14.49 13.88 -15.40
N ALA A 319 13.85 14.41 -16.44
CA ALA A 319 14.38 15.55 -17.20
C ALA A 319 14.42 16.86 -16.38
N ILE A 320 13.45 17.08 -15.49
CA ILE A 320 13.41 18.29 -14.64
C ILE A 320 14.50 18.24 -13.55
N ARG A 321 14.99 17.06 -13.16
CA ARG A 321 16.08 16.92 -12.17
C ARG A 321 17.49 17.06 -12.75
N GLU A 322 17.69 16.87 -14.05
CA GLU A 322 18.99 17.06 -14.69
C GLU A 322 19.23 18.49 -15.17
N THR A 323 18.21 19.36 -15.05
CA THR A 323 18.26 20.75 -15.52
C THR A 323 18.20 21.79 -14.38
N LEU A 324 18.31 21.36 -13.12
CA LEU A 324 18.41 22.19 -11.91
C LEU A 324 19.59 21.74 -11.05
#